data_AF-A0A2N6AUK7-F1
#
_entry.id   AF-A0A2N6AUK7-F1
#
_cell.length_a   1.000
_cell.length_b   1.000
_cell.length_c   1.000
_cell.angle_alpha   90.00
_cell.angle_beta   90.00
_cell.angle_gamma   90.00
#
_symmetry.space_group_name_H-M   'P 1'
#
loop_
_entity.id
_entity.type
_entity.pdbx_description
1 polymer ?
#
loop_
_entity_poly.entity_id
_entity_poly.type
_entity_poly.pdbx_seq_one_letter_code
_entity_poly.pdbx_strand_id
1 'polypeptide(L)'
;KKTRYKNLDKVKKEMDIFIANGVKQVKFVDRTFNSDGARAVEIMQYLVENDNGRTNFHFEINGDLIDDSFIGTVASSRKGLFQFEVGVQSTNEKTLQSVNRKTDLDGLYSWVKRLIETGKSHVHLDLIAGLPHENYESFKKSFNNVDAIGGHHLQLGFLKLLPGTRIREESKDYAYEFKSEPPYEVLKTHVLTHDELSRLKRIEDVLERYGNSGGFIRSVEYFKRLFNGDGFAFYENLSDYLYGMGFYERAHQKRKLYKYLFNYHEQLEIEKDTALFIDILKFDYLIQKPQALLEFFDRRDSEDYKNMCHQFLKDPEKLKEFLPAYEGLPAKKIINKVHFEPFEYNVDTLEKENTDVLFDYESVKGLMGESAYRFVSLTGKGKGKTNGNIK
;
A
#
# COMPACT_ATOMS: atom_id res chain seq x y z
N LYS A 1 23.51 -19.55 17.35
CA LYS A 1 24.64 -18.80 16.74
C LYS A 1 24.45 -17.33 17.10
N LYS A 2 25.51 -16.62 17.52
CA LYS A 2 25.47 -15.17 17.83
C LYS A 2 25.47 -14.35 16.52
N THR A 3 24.66 -13.30 16.44
CA THR A 3 24.66 -12.34 15.31
C THR A 3 26.04 -11.71 15.16
N ARG A 4 26.52 -11.57 13.93
CA ARG A 4 27.80 -10.91 13.63
C ARG A 4 27.53 -9.63 12.87
N TYR A 5 28.02 -8.51 13.40
CA TYR A 5 27.88 -7.21 12.78
C TYR A 5 29.11 -6.85 11.95
N LYS A 6 28.89 -6.28 10.78
CA LYS A 6 29.95 -5.71 9.95
C LYS A 6 30.51 -4.45 10.62
N ASN A 7 31.79 -4.14 10.44
CA ASN A 7 32.35 -2.88 10.94
C ASN A 7 31.53 -1.68 10.40
N LEU A 8 31.22 -0.73 11.28
CA LEU A 8 30.28 0.35 10.99
C LEU A 8 30.82 1.37 9.97
N ASP A 9 32.08 1.75 10.08
CA ASP A 9 32.72 2.66 9.11
C ASP A 9 32.74 2.06 7.71
N LYS A 10 32.92 0.73 7.61
CA LYS A 10 32.81 0.03 6.33
C LYS A 10 31.40 0.09 5.76
N VAL A 11 30.36 -0.03 6.59
CA VAL A 11 28.97 0.11 6.14
C VAL A 11 28.73 1.52 5.62
N LYS A 12 29.15 2.57 6.35
CA LYS A 12 29.03 3.98 5.93
C LYS A 12 29.69 4.23 4.57
N LYS A 13 30.94 3.78 4.39
CA LYS A 13 31.66 3.89 3.10
C LYS A 13 30.96 3.18 1.94
N GLU A 14 30.31 2.04 2.19
CA GLU A 14 29.55 1.34 1.17
C GLU A 14 28.24 2.08 0.83
N MET A 15 27.61 2.73 1.82
CA MET A 15 26.44 3.58 1.58
C MET A 15 26.80 4.78 0.70
N ASP A 16 27.96 5.40 0.91
CA ASP A 16 28.44 6.52 0.07
C ASP A 16 28.47 6.15 -1.41
N ILE A 17 28.88 4.91 -1.74
CA ILE A 17 28.91 4.43 -3.12
C ILE A 17 27.49 4.44 -3.72
N PHE A 18 26.50 3.91 -3.00
CA PHE A 18 25.12 3.87 -3.49
C PHE A 18 24.52 5.26 -3.62
N ILE A 19 24.76 6.12 -2.62
CA ILE A 19 24.29 7.51 -2.59
C ILE A 19 24.88 8.29 -3.77
N ALA A 20 26.20 8.20 -4.00
CA ALA A 20 26.89 8.87 -5.09
C ALA A 20 26.39 8.43 -6.48
N ASN A 21 25.96 7.17 -6.61
CA ASN A 21 25.41 6.64 -7.86
C ASN A 21 23.91 6.93 -8.04
N GLY A 22 23.23 7.54 -7.06
CA GLY A 22 21.82 7.91 -7.18
C GLY A 22 20.89 6.72 -7.44
N VAL A 23 21.22 5.54 -6.91
CA VAL A 23 20.43 4.32 -7.12
C VAL A 23 19.02 4.49 -6.56
N LYS A 24 18.02 3.84 -7.19
CA LYS A 24 16.61 3.98 -6.77
C LYS A 24 16.37 3.43 -5.37
N GLN A 25 16.89 2.24 -5.09
CA GLN A 25 16.70 1.56 -3.81
C GLN A 25 17.91 0.71 -3.43
N VAL A 26 18.22 0.66 -2.14
CA VAL A 26 19.20 -0.25 -1.52
C VAL A 26 18.46 -1.09 -0.48
N LYS A 27 18.40 -2.42 -0.65
CA LYS A 27 17.83 -3.35 0.33
C LYS A 27 18.93 -3.94 1.21
N PHE A 28 18.82 -3.73 2.51
CA PHE A 28 19.64 -4.41 3.51
C PHE A 28 19.14 -5.84 3.66
N VAL A 29 20.07 -6.79 3.72
CA VAL A 29 19.76 -8.24 3.78
C VAL A 29 19.81 -8.79 5.21
N ASP A 30 19.94 -7.90 6.19
CA ASP A 30 19.84 -8.22 7.61
C ASP A 30 18.40 -8.66 7.92
N ARG A 31 18.23 -9.90 8.42
CA ARG A 31 16.90 -10.43 8.83
C ARG A 31 16.20 -9.62 9.92
N THR A 32 16.97 -8.86 10.70
CA THR A 32 16.48 -7.97 11.74
C THR A 32 17.50 -6.85 11.91
N PHE A 33 17.37 -5.83 11.06
CA PHE A 33 18.27 -4.69 10.99
C PHE A 33 18.42 -4.00 12.35
N ASN A 34 17.31 -3.81 13.08
CA ASN A 34 17.29 -3.19 14.40
C ASN A 34 17.55 -4.15 15.56
N SER A 35 18.20 -5.31 15.31
CA SER A 35 18.63 -6.22 16.39
C SER A 35 19.62 -5.57 17.38
N ASP A 36 20.37 -4.58 16.91
CA ASP A 36 21.14 -3.64 17.74
C ASP A 36 20.60 -2.23 17.46
N GLY A 37 19.78 -1.72 18.39
CA GLY A 37 19.05 -0.46 18.21
C GLY A 37 19.98 0.75 18.05
N ALA A 38 21.03 0.85 18.87
CA ALA A 38 21.99 1.95 18.80
C ALA A 38 22.71 1.97 17.44
N ARG A 39 23.15 0.80 16.98
CA ARG A 39 23.76 0.65 15.66
C ARG A 39 22.79 1.03 14.53
N ALA A 40 21.54 0.57 14.60
CA ALA A 40 20.54 0.83 13.58
C ALA A 40 20.26 2.34 13.45
N VAL A 41 20.08 3.02 14.58
CA VAL A 41 19.91 4.47 14.65
C VAL A 41 21.13 5.19 14.08
N GLU A 42 22.36 4.78 14.41
CA GLU A 42 23.57 5.41 13.88
C GLU A 42 23.69 5.28 12.34
N ILE A 43 23.32 4.11 11.79
CA ILE A 43 23.29 3.92 10.34
C ILE A 43 22.20 4.81 9.71
N MET A 44 21.00 4.85 10.29
CA MET A 44 19.90 5.65 9.76
C MET A 44 20.20 7.15 9.81
N GLN A 45 20.80 7.65 10.89
CA GLN A 45 21.23 9.05 11.00
C GLN A 45 22.25 9.40 9.93
N TYR A 46 23.24 8.53 9.69
CA TYR A 46 24.20 8.72 8.61
C TYR A 46 23.51 8.83 7.24
N LEU A 47 22.49 8.01 6.99
CA LEU A 47 21.73 8.06 5.73
C LEU A 47 20.87 9.33 5.60
N VAL A 48 20.36 9.87 6.71
CA VAL A 48 19.64 11.17 6.72
C VAL A 48 20.60 12.31 6.41
N GLU A 49 21.78 12.33 7.05
CA GLU A 49 22.80 13.37 6.86
C GLU A 49 23.38 13.39 5.44
N ASN A 50 23.42 12.23 4.77
CA ASN A 50 23.97 12.06 3.43
C ASN A 50 22.89 11.80 2.36
N ASP A 51 21.62 12.14 2.63
CA ASP A 51 20.54 11.93 1.65
C ASP A 51 20.79 12.74 0.38
N ASN A 52 20.72 12.06 -0.77
CA ASN A 52 20.84 12.68 -2.10
C ASN A 52 19.50 13.16 -2.68
N GLY A 53 18.41 13.06 -1.90
CA GLY A 53 17.06 13.43 -2.33
C GLY A 53 16.34 12.38 -3.17
N ARG A 54 16.97 11.22 -3.43
CA ARG A 54 16.47 10.20 -4.39
C ARG A 54 16.46 8.78 -3.85
N THR A 55 17.55 8.32 -3.27
CA THR A 55 17.72 6.90 -2.90
C THR A 55 16.78 6.53 -1.76
N ASN A 56 16.19 5.34 -1.85
CA ASN A 56 15.41 4.71 -0.79
C ASN A 56 16.21 3.56 -0.14
N PHE A 57 16.10 3.40 1.17
CA PHE A 57 16.73 2.32 1.92
C PHE A 57 15.68 1.43 2.57
N HIS A 58 15.79 0.13 2.30
CA HIS A 58 14.82 -0.87 2.69
C HIS A 58 15.42 -1.81 3.74
N PHE A 59 14.74 -1.93 4.88
CA PHE A 59 15.14 -2.76 6.02
C PHE A 59 14.04 -3.72 6.45
N GLU A 60 14.42 -4.96 6.80
CA GLU A 60 13.59 -5.86 7.62
C GLU A 60 13.84 -5.56 9.10
N ILE A 61 12.79 -5.26 9.86
CA ILE A 61 12.87 -4.88 11.27
C ILE A 61 11.95 -5.72 12.16
N ASN A 62 12.30 -5.80 13.44
CA ASN A 62 11.39 -6.29 14.47
C ASN A 62 10.68 -5.10 15.12
N GLY A 63 9.34 -5.10 15.08
CA GLY A 63 8.51 -4.06 15.69
C GLY A 63 8.72 -3.92 17.20
N ASP A 64 9.05 -5.01 17.89
CA ASP A 64 9.32 -5.03 19.34
C ASP A 64 10.59 -4.25 19.74
N LEU A 65 11.47 -3.97 18.78
CA LEU A 65 12.75 -3.29 19.01
C LEU A 65 12.72 -1.83 18.53
N ILE A 66 11.54 -1.31 18.18
CA ILE A 66 11.36 0.11 17.87
C ILE A 66 11.32 0.89 19.19
N ASP A 67 12.01 2.02 19.21
CA ASP A 67 12.02 2.95 20.35
C ASP A 67 11.87 4.42 19.87
N ASP A 68 11.88 5.36 20.82
CA ASP A 68 11.75 6.78 20.53
C ASP A 68 12.91 7.32 19.66
N SER A 69 14.11 6.76 19.79
CA SER A 69 15.28 7.18 18.99
C SER A 69 15.11 6.78 17.52
N PHE A 70 14.59 5.57 17.29
CA PHE A 70 14.24 5.08 15.97
C PHE A 70 13.17 5.97 15.33
N ILE A 71 12.06 6.22 16.04
CA ILE A 71 10.97 7.08 15.56
C ILE A 71 11.47 8.50 15.28
N GLY A 72 12.26 9.08 16.17
CA GLY A 72 12.83 10.42 16.00
C GLY A 72 13.72 10.52 14.75
N THR A 73 14.51 9.48 14.49
CA THR A 73 15.36 9.41 13.29
C THR A 73 14.51 9.35 12.01
N VAL A 74 13.46 8.52 11.99
CA VAL A 74 12.54 8.45 10.84
C VAL A 74 11.81 9.78 10.64
N ALA A 75 11.31 10.41 11.71
CA ALA A 75 10.60 11.68 11.63
C ALA A 75 11.47 12.80 11.03
N SER A 76 12.78 12.78 11.31
CA SER A 76 13.75 13.74 10.77
C SER A 76 14.08 13.52 9.29
N SER A 77 13.75 12.35 8.72
CA SER A 77 14.15 12.01 7.36
C SER A 77 13.30 12.71 6.27
N ARG A 78 13.83 12.72 5.04
CA ARG A 78 13.01 12.98 3.85
C ARG A 78 11.93 11.91 3.72
N LYS A 79 10.76 12.31 3.22
CA LYS A 79 9.69 11.38 2.85
C LYS A 79 10.17 10.42 1.75
N GLY A 80 10.00 9.12 1.98
CA GLY A 80 10.43 8.05 1.08
C GLY A 80 11.91 7.68 1.19
N LEU A 81 12.68 8.24 2.14
CA LEU A 81 14.05 7.79 2.38
C LEU A 81 14.10 6.35 2.88
N PHE A 82 13.14 5.97 3.74
CA PHE A 82 13.11 4.66 4.37
C PHE A 82 11.88 3.83 3.97
N GLN A 83 12.09 2.52 3.88
CA GLN A 83 11.07 1.49 3.76
C GLN A 83 11.35 0.40 4.80
N PHE A 84 10.33 0.04 5.57
CA PHE A 84 10.44 -0.94 6.65
C PHE A 84 9.49 -2.12 6.41
N GLU A 85 10.03 -3.33 6.36
CA GLU A 85 9.29 -4.59 6.47
C GLU A 85 9.23 -4.98 7.95
N VAL A 86 8.03 -4.93 8.55
CA VAL A 86 7.79 -5.28 9.96
C VAL A 86 7.14 -6.66 10.01
N GLY A 87 7.89 -7.62 10.53
CA GLY A 87 7.39 -8.99 10.66
C GLY A 87 6.41 -9.15 11.82
N VAL A 88 5.10 -9.08 11.57
CA VAL A 88 4.05 -9.40 12.56
C VAL A 88 3.86 -10.91 12.66
N GLN A 89 3.87 -11.59 11.51
CA GLN A 89 3.71 -13.03 11.27
C GLN A 89 2.31 -13.57 11.57
N SER A 90 1.79 -13.31 12.77
CA SER A 90 0.46 -13.71 13.22
C SER A 90 0.03 -12.82 14.39
N THR A 91 -1.27 -12.74 14.64
CA THR A 91 -1.83 -12.12 15.86
C THR A 91 -2.40 -13.15 16.83
N ASN A 92 -2.28 -14.44 16.49
CA ASN A 92 -2.70 -15.54 17.33
C ASN A 92 -1.59 -15.89 18.31
N GLU A 93 -1.82 -15.64 19.60
CA GLU A 93 -0.83 -15.84 20.67
C GLU A 93 -0.26 -17.27 20.71
N LYS A 94 -1.10 -18.30 20.48
CA LYS A 94 -0.64 -19.70 20.46
C LYS A 94 0.31 -19.96 19.29
N THR A 95 0.04 -19.31 18.16
CA THR A 95 0.87 -19.39 16.95
C THR A 95 2.19 -18.69 17.17
N LEU A 96 2.19 -17.50 17.77
CA LEU A 96 3.42 -16.77 18.10
C LEU A 96 4.29 -17.54 19.10
N GLN A 97 3.68 -18.07 20.17
CA GLN A 97 4.39 -18.90 21.15
C GLN A 97 5.02 -20.14 20.51
N SER A 98 4.30 -20.82 19.61
CA SER A 98 4.79 -22.02 18.92
C SER A 98 5.92 -21.74 17.93
N VAL A 99 6.21 -20.47 17.61
CA VAL A 99 7.38 -20.06 16.81
C VAL A 99 8.41 -19.29 17.64
N ASN A 100 8.37 -19.41 18.97
CA ASN A 100 9.24 -18.73 19.94
C ASN A 100 9.20 -17.20 19.82
N ARG A 101 8.04 -16.65 19.47
CA ARG A 101 7.78 -15.22 19.56
C ARG A 101 6.91 -14.93 20.78
N LYS A 102 7.53 -14.30 21.76
CA LYS A 102 6.83 -13.72 22.92
C LYS A 102 6.74 -12.21 22.68
N THR A 103 5.72 -11.81 21.94
CA THR A 103 5.49 -10.43 21.51
C THR A 103 4.35 -9.82 22.30
N ASP A 104 4.57 -8.61 22.81
CA ASP A 104 3.51 -7.73 23.28
C ASP A 104 2.86 -7.10 22.05
N LEU A 105 1.75 -7.69 21.59
CA LEU A 105 1.07 -7.25 20.37
C LEU A 105 0.60 -5.80 20.46
N ASP A 106 0.11 -5.38 21.62
CA ASP A 106 -0.36 -4.00 21.83
C ASP A 106 0.82 -3.01 21.77
N GLY A 107 1.95 -3.38 22.39
CA GLY A 107 3.20 -2.63 22.29
C GLY A 107 3.69 -2.51 20.84
N LEU A 108 3.73 -3.63 20.10
CA LEU A 108 4.11 -3.65 18.68
C LEU A 108 3.19 -2.73 17.87
N TYR A 109 1.88 -2.84 18.02
CA TYR A 109 0.91 -2.01 17.29
C TYR A 109 1.09 -0.53 17.59
N SER A 110 1.33 -0.17 18.85
CA SER A 110 1.61 1.21 19.25
C SER A 110 2.84 1.77 18.53
N TRP A 111 3.95 1.02 18.49
CA TRP A 111 5.17 1.46 17.81
C TRP A 111 5.03 1.56 16.30
N VAL A 112 4.41 0.57 15.67
CA VAL A 112 4.17 0.57 14.21
C VAL A 112 3.24 1.71 13.83
N LYS A 113 2.19 1.98 14.61
CA LYS A 113 1.30 3.11 14.38
C LYS A 113 2.06 4.44 14.46
N ARG A 114 2.88 4.64 15.49
CA ARG A 114 3.74 5.84 15.61
C ARG A 114 4.70 5.98 14.43
N LEU A 115 5.23 4.87 13.91
CA LEU A 115 6.09 4.86 12.72
C LEU A 115 5.32 5.32 11.47
N ILE A 116 4.11 4.81 11.26
CA ILE A 116 3.23 5.19 10.14
C ILE A 116 2.83 6.67 10.24
N GLU A 117 2.46 7.13 11.44
CA GLU A 117 2.03 8.52 11.73
C GLU A 117 3.12 9.56 11.45
N THR A 118 4.41 9.16 11.39
CA THR A 118 5.47 10.07 10.92
C THR A 118 5.21 10.57 9.49
N GLY A 119 4.52 9.78 8.66
CA GLY A 119 4.29 10.06 7.24
C GLY A 119 5.57 10.10 6.40
N LYS A 120 6.70 9.60 6.94
CA LYS A 120 8.02 9.68 6.30
C LYS A 120 8.44 8.40 5.59
N SER A 121 8.11 7.23 6.10
CA SER A 121 8.56 5.93 5.58
C SER A 121 7.44 5.09 5.00
N HIS A 122 7.78 4.25 4.02
CA HIS A 122 6.92 3.11 3.65
C HIS A 122 6.98 2.05 4.74
N VAL A 123 5.84 1.49 5.11
CA VAL A 123 5.74 0.46 6.15
C VAL A 123 4.96 -0.71 5.58
N HIS A 124 5.63 -1.86 5.52
CA HIS A 124 5.09 -3.14 5.10
C HIS A 124 4.86 -3.98 6.37
N LEU A 125 3.71 -4.62 6.45
CA LEU A 125 3.35 -5.49 7.57
C LEU A 125 3.23 -6.91 7.06
N ASP A 126 4.03 -7.82 7.61
CA ASP A 126 4.10 -9.18 7.09
C ASP A 126 3.29 -10.14 7.96
N LEU A 127 2.42 -10.93 7.33
CA LEU A 127 1.75 -12.10 7.90
C LEU A 127 2.28 -13.38 7.24
N ILE A 128 2.23 -14.52 7.94
CA ILE A 128 2.59 -15.83 7.36
C ILE A 128 1.47 -16.82 7.57
N ALA A 129 0.85 -17.26 6.47
CA ALA A 129 -0.08 -18.38 6.45
C ALA A 129 0.65 -19.72 6.61
N GLY A 130 0.04 -20.64 7.35
CA GLY A 130 0.55 -22.00 7.56
C GLY A 130 1.40 -22.18 8.81
N LEU A 131 1.50 -21.18 9.70
CA LEU A 131 2.12 -21.36 11.01
C LEU A 131 1.32 -22.32 11.92
N PRO A 132 1.94 -22.94 12.94
CA PRO A 132 1.23 -23.88 13.79
C PRO A 132 0.10 -23.22 14.59
N HIS A 133 -1.04 -23.90 14.71
CA HIS A 133 -2.23 -23.44 15.44
C HIS A 133 -3.00 -22.27 14.82
N GLU A 134 -2.62 -21.83 13.62
CA GLU A 134 -3.35 -20.82 12.86
C GLU A 134 -4.21 -21.48 11.77
N ASN A 135 -5.49 -21.70 12.10
CA ASN A 135 -6.49 -22.14 11.13
C ASN A 135 -7.03 -20.95 10.31
N TYR A 136 -7.86 -21.22 9.31
CA TYR A 136 -8.39 -20.22 8.39
C TYR A 136 -9.09 -19.05 9.10
N GLU A 137 -9.96 -19.33 10.07
CA GLU A 137 -10.68 -18.31 10.83
C GLU A 137 -9.76 -17.44 11.70
N SER A 138 -8.78 -18.07 12.37
CA SER A 138 -7.79 -17.31 13.16
C SER A 138 -6.86 -16.50 12.27
N PHE A 139 -6.56 -16.97 11.06
CA PHE A 139 -5.80 -16.24 10.07
C PHE A 139 -6.58 -15.03 9.54
N LYS A 140 -7.87 -15.19 9.24
CA LYS A 140 -8.78 -14.08 8.91
C LYS A 140 -8.76 -13.00 9.99
N LYS A 141 -8.80 -13.40 11.27
CA LYS A 141 -8.65 -12.46 12.39
C LYS A 141 -7.29 -11.75 12.37
N SER A 142 -6.20 -12.49 12.17
CA SER A 142 -4.85 -11.92 12.03
C SER A 142 -4.76 -10.92 10.87
N PHE A 143 -5.34 -11.24 9.73
CA PHE A 143 -5.42 -10.34 8.58
C PHE A 143 -6.09 -9.02 8.96
N ASN A 144 -7.32 -9.08 9.49
CA ASN A 144 -8.08 -7.88 9.82
C ASN A 144 -7.41 -7.03 10.91
N ASN A 145 -6.80 -7.69 11.90
CA ASN A 145 -6.04 -6.99 12.94
C ASN A 145 -4.86 -6.20 12.36
N VAL A 146 -4.12 -6.79 11.40
CA VAL A 146 -2.96 -6.13 10.78
C VAL A 146 -3.37 -5.09 9.74
N ASP A 147 -4.41 -5.36 8.94
CA ASP A 147 -4.99 -4.40 7.99
C ASP A 147 -5.45 -3.12 8.71
N ALA A 148 -6.06 -3.26 9.89
CA ALA A 148 -6.50 -2.13 10.71
C ALA A 148 -5.36 -1.24 11.25
N ILE A 149 -4.10 -1.70 11.23
CA ILE A 149 -2.94 -0.87 11.62
C ILE A 149 -2.67 0.21 10.55
N GLY A 150 -3.09 -0.01 9.30
CA GLY A 150 -2.93 0.96 8.22
C GLY A 150 -1.52 1.01 7.63
N GLY A 151 -0.84 -0.15 7.56
CA GLY A 151 0.40 -0.27 6.80
C GLY A 151 0.21 0.12 5.33
N HIS A 152 1.27 0.60 4.69
CA HIS A 152 1.24 0.94 3.25
C HIS A 152 1.15 -0.30 2.36
N HIS A 153 1.64 -1.43 2.88
CA HIS A 153 1.63 -2.72 2.21
C HIS A 153 1.34 -3.80 3.26
N LEU A 154 0.41 -4.69 2.98
CA LEU A 154 0.16 -5.88 3.79
C LEU A 154 0.66 -7.08 3.01
N GLN A 155 1.71 -7.72 3.50
CA GLN A 155 2.35 -8.84 2.81
C GLN A 155 1.81 -10.17 3.38
N LEU A 156 1.24 -11.00 2.50
CA LEU A 156 0.77 -12.33 2.85
C LEU A 156 1.80 -13.39 2.43
N GLY A 157 2.70 -13.76 3.35
CA GLY A 157 3.65 -14.84 3.16
C GLY A 157 3.02 -16.22 3.35
N PHE A 158 3.62 -17.23 2.74
CA PHE A 158 3.31 -18.64 3.00
C PHE A 158 4.52 -19.32 3.63
N LEU A 159 4.27 -20.11 4.69
CA LEU A 159 5.34 -20.79 5.42
C LEU A 159 6.19 -21.65 4.49
N LYS A 160 7.50 -21.48 4.60
CA LYS A 160 8.51 -22.29 3.93
C LYS A 160 9.25 -23.09 4.98
N LEU A 161 9.20 -24.42 4.89
CA LEU A 161 9.89 -25.30 5.85
C LEU A 161 11.35 -25.44 5.42
N LEU A 162 12.16 -24.40 5.64
CA LEU A 162 13.55 -24.38 5.20
C LEU A 162 14.41 -25.42 5.94
N PRO A 163 15.35 -26.11 5.26
CA PRO A 163 16.28 -27.03 5.92
C PRO A 163 17.03 -26.39 7.10
N GLY A 164 17.10 -27.10 8.23
CA GLY A 164 17.78 -26.64 9.45
C GLY A 164 17.01 -25.62 10.30
N THR A 165 15.71 -25.43 10.04
CA THR A 165 14.82 -24.65 10.91
C THR A 165 14.07 -25.56 11.87
N ARG A 166 13.73 -25.05 13.06
CA ARG A 166 12.94 -25.82 14.05
C ARG A 166 11.61 -26.31 13.47
N ILE A 167 10.90 -25.46 12.73
CA ILE A 167 9.61 -25.82 12.13
C ILE A 167 9.72 -26.98 11.14
N ARG A 168 10.88 -27.15 10.48
CA ARG A 168 11.16 -28.29 9.60
C ARG A 168 11.43 -29.56 10.40
N GLU A 169 12.04 -29.46 11.58
CA GLU A 169 12.28 -30.58 12.49
C GLU A 169 10.97 -31.05 13.13
N GLU A 170 10.09 -30.11 13.49
CA GLU A 170 8.75 -30.31 14.05
C GLU A 170 7.69 -30.64 12.97
N SER A 171 8.10 -30.97 11.73
CA SER A 171 7.17 -31.06 10.60
C SER A 171 6.10 -32.14 10.80
N LYS A 172 6.48 -33.25 11.44
CA LYS A 172 5.59 -34.38 11.73
C LYS A 172 4.57 -34.04 12.82
N ASP A 173 4.97 -33.27 13.83
CA ASP A 173 4.13 -32.92 14.98
C ASP A 173 2.92 -32.07 14.55
N TYR A 174 3.11 -31.28 13.50
CA TYR A 174 2.08 -30.42 12.92
C TYR A 174 1.52 -30.92 11.58
N ALA A 175 1.76 -32.20 11.25
CA ALA A 175 1.29 -32.86 10.04
C ALA A 175 1.52 -32.04 8.75
N TYR A 176 2.70 -31.42 8.62
CA TYR A 176 3.02 -30.61 7.46
C TYR A 176 3.26 -31.46 6.22
N GLU A 177 2.58 -31.10 5.13
CA GLU A 177 2.95 -31.47 3.77
C GLU A 177 3.47 -30.22 3.07
N PHE A 178 4.57 -30.33 2.33
CA PHE A 178 5.25 -29.18 1.72
C PHE A 178 6.07 -29.62 0.50
N LYS A 179 6.44 -28.67 -0.35
CA LYS A 179 7.22 -28.96 -1.57
C LYS A 179 8.59 -29.57 -1.22
N SER A 180 8.97 -30.64 -1.92
CA SER A 180 10.27 -31.29 -1.71
C SER A 180 11.45 -30.43 -2.15
N GLU A 181 11.23 -29.51 -3.10
CA GLU A 181 12.23 -28.60 -3.66
C GLU A 181 12.04 -27.15 -3.18
N PRO A 182 13.11 -26.32 -3.22
CA PRO A 182 12.99 -24.89 -2.97
C PRO A 182 11.84 -24.26 -3.78
N PRO A 183 11.02 -23.39 -3.17
CA PRO A 183 11.25 -22.74 -1.87
C PRO A 183 10.70 -23.51 -0.64
N TYR A 184 10.38 -24.81 -0.74
CA TYR A 184 9.87 -25.66 0.36
C TYR A 184 8.57 -25.15 1.00
N GLU A 185 7.72 -24.54 0.18
CA GLU A 185 6.46 -23.95 0.63
C GLU A 185 5.47 -25.00 1.12
N VAL A 186 4.74 -24.66 2.16
CA VAL A 186 3.69 -25.48 2.75
C VAL A 186 2.54 -25.72 1.79
N LEU A 187 2.04 -26.94 1.77
CA LEU A 187 0.90 -27.40 0.98
C LEU A 187 -0.30 -27.76 1.86
N LYS A 188 -0.06 -28.15 3.12
CA LYS A 188 -1.08 -28.53 4.11
C LYS A 188 -0.47 -28.53 5.52
N THR A 189 -1.30 -28.30 6.53
CA THR A 189 -0.94 -28.39 7.96
C THR A 189 -1.99 -29.21 8.73
N HIS A 190 -1.77 -29.47 10.01
CA HIS A 190 -2.77 -30.06 10.91
C HIS A 190 -4.05 -29.22 11.10
N VAL A 191 -4.04 -27.93 10.73
CA VAL A 191 -5.18 -26.99 10.90
C VAL A 191 -5.62 -26.29 9.61
N LEU A 192 -4.88 -26.47 8.52
CA LEU A 192 -5.19 -25.91 7.20
C LEU A 192 -5.08 -26.99 6.14
N THR A 193 -6.17 -27.17 5.40
CA THR A 193 -6.22 -28.02 4.21
C THR A 193 -5.46 -27.41 3.03
N HIS A 194 -5.21 -28.22 2.01
CA HIS A 194 -4.62 -27.74 0.76
C HIS A 194 -5.50 -26.71 0.05
N ASP A 195 -6.82 -26.91 0.09
CA ASP A 195 -7.78 -26.02 -0.57
C ASP A 195 -7.85 -24.66 0.13
N GLU A 196 -7.81 -24.62 1.46
CA GLU A 196 -7.74 -23.38 2.24
C GLU A 196 -6.44 -22.62 1.96
N LEU A 197 -5.28 -23.29 1.94
CA LEU A 197 -4.01 -22.65 1.57
C LEU A 197 -4.03 -22.13 0.13
N SER A 198 -4.64 -22.86 -0.79
CA SER A 198 -4.81 -22.43 -2.18
C SER A 198 -5.76 -21.24 -2.30
N ARG A 199 -6.79 -21.15 -1.45
CA ARG A 199 -7.68 -20.00 -1.37
C ARG A 199 -6.97 -18.77 -0.81
N LEU A 200 -6.20 -18.92 0.27
CA LEU A 200 -5.36 -17.84 0.81
C LEU A 200 -4.37 -17.29 -0.23
N LYS A 201 -3.81 -18.14 -1.11
CA LYS A 201 -2.94 -17.71 -2.22
C LYS A 201 -3.67 -16.85 -3.25
N ARG A 202 -4.94 -17.17 -3.56
CA ARG A 202 -5.74 -16.31 -4.44
C ARG A 202 -6.07 -14.99 -3.77
N ILE A 203 -6.36 -15.01 -2.46
CA ILE A 203 -6.56 -13.80 -1.65
C ILE A 203 -5.31 -12.92 -1.65
N GLU A 204 -4.12 -13.50 -1.50
CA GLU A 204 -2.84 -12.79 -1.63
C GLU A 204 -2.68 -12.11 -3.00
N ASP A 205 -2.95 -12.82 -4.10
CA ASP A 205 -2.86 -12.22 -5.44
C ASP A 205 -3.86 -11.06 -5.63
N VAL A 206 -5.06 -11.15 -5.06
CA VAL A 206 -6.04 -10.05 -5.06
C VAL A 206 -5.53 -8.88 -4.20
N LEU A 207 -5.02 -9.15 -3.00
CA LEU A 207 -4.42 -8.14 -2.13
C LEU A 207 -3.28 -7.41 -2.85
N GLU A 208 -2.38 -8.12 -3.54
CA GLU A 208 -1.30 -7.52 -4.31
C GLU A 208 -1.81 -6.62 -5.45
N ARG A 209 -2.81 -7.07 -6.19
CA ARG A 209 -3.35 -6.33 -7.33
C ARG A 209 -4.15 -5.11 -6.93
N TYR A 210 -4.93 -5.20 -5.86
CA TYR A 210 -5.90 -4.17 -5.47
C TYR A 210 -5.44 -3.38 -4.24
N GLY A 211 -5.08 -4.04 -3.14
CA GLY A 211 -4.65 -3.37 -1.91
C GLY A 211 -3.28 -2.70 -2.03
N ASN A 212 -2.30 -3.43 -2.54
CA ASN A 212 -0.89 -3.04 -2.48
C ASN A 212 -0.39 -2.29 -3.72
N SER A 213 -1.17 -2.23 -4.80
CA SER A 213 -0.73 -1.63 -6.07
C SER A 213 -0.78 -0.10 -6.12
N GLY A 214 -1.38 0.52 -5.10
CA GLY A 214 -1.62 1.97 -5.02
C GLY A 214 -2.64 2.51 -6.04
N GLY A 215 -3.22 1.66 -6.89
CA GLY A 215 -4.14 2.07 -7.96
C GLY A 215 -5.63 2.01 -7.58
N PHE A 216 -5.97 1.53 -6.39
CA PHE A 216 -7.34 1.27 -5.95
C PHE A 216 -7.57 1.70 -4.50
N ILE A 217 -6.80 2.66 -3.98
CA ILE A 217 -6.79 3.01 -2.55
C ILE A 217 -8.21 3.35 -2.07
N ARG A 218 -8.92 4.25 -2.77
CA ARG A 218 -10.28 4.63 -2.35
C ARG A 218 -11.29 3.53 -2.60
N SER A 219 -11.12 2.78 -3.69
CA SER A 219 -11.99 1.66 -4.04
C SER A 219 -11.92 0.56 -2.98
N VAL A 220 -10.72 0.21 -2.50
CA VAL A 220 -10.53 -0.75 -1.42
C VAL A 220 -11.18 -0.25 -0.13
N GLU A 221 -10.98 1.01 0.25
CA GLU A 221 -11.61 1.58 1.44
C GLU A 221 -13.15 1.62 1.33
N TYR A 222 -13.70 1.86 0.13
CA TYR A 222 -15.13 1.74 -0.14
C TYR A 222 -15.63 0.32 0.15
N PHE A 223 -14.95 -0.71 -0.38
CA PHE A 223 -15.37 -2.08 -0.14
C PHE A 223 -15.18 -2.48 1.32
N LYS A 224 -14.10 -2.10 1.99
CA LYS A 224 -13.94 -2.38 3.43
C LYS A 224 -15.13 -1.84 4.23
N ARG A 225 -15.60 -0.61 3.95
CA ARG A 225 -16.81 -0.06 4.58
C ARG A 225 -18.07 -0.86 4.25
N LEU A 226 -18.21 -1.27 2.99
CA LEU A 226 -19.32 -2.09 2.52
C LEU A 226 -19.37 -3.47 3.20
N PHE A 227 -18.20 -3.99 3.60
CA PHE A 227 -18.03 -5.22 4.39
C PHE A 227 -17.87 -4.95 5.89
N ASN A 228 -18.38 -3.82 6.42
CA ASN A 228 -18.38 -3.48 7.85
C ASN A 228 -16.99 -3.47 8.52
N GLY A 229 -15.95 -3.13 7.77
CA GLY A 229 -14.56 -3.13 8.22
C GLY A 229 -13.84 -4.48 8.10
N ASP A 230 -14.51 -5.54 7.63
CA ASP A 230 -13.90 -6.85 7.38
C ASP A 230 -13.17 -6.87 6.02
N GLY A 231 -11.93 -6.37 6.02
CA GLY A 231 -11.09 -6.33 4.82
C GLY A 231 -10.85 -7.71 4.23
N PHE A 232 -10.63 -8.74 5.07
CA PHE A 232 -10.45 -10.11 4.61
C PHE A 232 -11.67 -10.61 3.84
N ALA A 233 -12.89 -10.37 4.33
CA ALA A 233 -14.12 -10.78 3.64
C ALA A 233 -14.26 -10.15 2.25
N PHE A 234 -13.88 -8.88 2.10
CA PHE A 234 -13.82 -8.24 0.78
C PHE A 234 -12.85 -8.97 -0.16
N TYR A 235 -11.59 -9.18 0.26
CA TYR A 235 -10.59 -9.83 -0.59
C TYR A 235 -10.95 -11.29 -0.91
N GLU A 236 -11.52 -12.01 0.06
CA GLU A 236 -12.03 -13.37 -0.12
C GLU A 236 -13.14 -13.42 -1.17
N ASN A 237 -14.14 -12.55 -1.04
CA ASN A 237 -15.28 -12.53 -1.95
C ASN A 237 -14.88 -12.10 -3.37
N LEU A 238 -14.00 -11.11 -3.50
CA LEU A 238 -13.43 -10.70 -4.79
C LEU A 238 -12.56 -11.82 -5.41
N SER A 239 -11.76 -12.53 -4.60
CA SER A 239 -10.98 -13.68 -5.05
C SER A 239 -11.86 -14.79 -5.62
N ASP A 240 -12.97 -15.11 -4.95
CA ASP A 240 -13.89 -16.15 -5.42
C ASP A 240 -14.63 -15.73 -6.69
N TYR A 241 -15.04 -14.46 -6.80
CA TYR A 241 -15.61 -13.90 -8.03
C TYR A 241 -14.64 -14.01 -9.22
N LEU A 242 -13.39 -13.59 -9.03
CA LEU A 242 -12.37 -13.66 -10.07
C LEU A 242 -12.06 -15.11 -10.46
N TYR A 243 -11.97 -16.01 -9.47
CA TYR A 243 -11.75 -17.43 -9.71
C TYR A 243 -12.89 -18.06 -10.54
N GLY A 244 -14.15 -17.79 -10.19
CA GLY A 244 -15.32 -18.31 -10.90
C GLY A 244 -15.43 -17.87 -12.36
N MET A 245 -14.81 -16.75 -12.73
CA MET A 245 -14.78 -16.25 -14.11
C MET A 245 -13.55 -16.69 -14.91
N GLY A 246 -12.71 -17.59 -14.38
CA GLY A 246 -11.48 -18.03 -15.05
C GLY A 246 -10.40 -16.94 -15.13
N PHE A 247 -10.37 -16.00 -14.17
CA PHE A 247 -9.39 -14.91 -14.18
C PHE A 247 -7.95 -15.44 -14.23
N TYR A 248 -7.64 -16.51 -13.48
CA TYR A 248 -6.29 -17.04 -13.35
C TYR A 248 -5.81 -17.87 -14.55
N GLU A 249 -6.63 -18.06 -15.59
CA GLU A 249 -6.27 -18.83 -16.79
C GLU A 249 -5.35 -18.05 -17.73
N ARG A 250 -5.22 -16.73 -17.57
CA ARG A 250 -4.40 -15.86 -18.41
C ARG A 250 -3.94 -14.60 -17.69
N ALA A 251 -2.88 -13.98 -18.21
CA ALA A 251 -2.42 -12.70 -17.73
C ALA A 251 -3.38 -11.56 -18.12
N HIS A 252 -3.48 -10.55 -17.24
CA HIS A 252 -4.34 -9.38 -17.44
C HIS A 252 -3.55 -8.07 -17.35
N GLN A 253 -3.91 -7.12 -18.20
CA GLN A 253 -3.38 -5.75 -18.12
C GLN A 253 -4.00 -5.01 -16.94
N LYS A 254 -3.24 -4.13 -16.28
CA LYS A 254 -3.71 -3.31 -15.13
C LYS A 254 -5.05 -2.62 -15.42
N ARG A 255 -5.23 -2.09 -16.64
CA ARG A 255 -6.48 -1.45 -17.08
C ARG A 255 -7.73 -2.34 -16.94
N LYS A 256 -7.60 -3.66 -17.14
CA LYS A 256 -8.73 -4.60 -17.01
C LYS A 256 -9.16 -4.80 -15.56
N LEU A 257 -8.26 -4.59 -14.59
CA LEU A 257 -8.57 -4.75 -13.17
C LEU A 257 -9.69 -3.81 -12.70
N TYR A 258 -9.73 -2.58 -13.24
CA TYR A 258 -10.82 -1.62 -13.01
C TYR A 258 -12.16 -2.15 -13.53
N LYS A 259 -12.18 -2.76 -14.72
CA LYS A 259 -13.40 -3.37 -15.27
C LYS A 259 -13.87 -4.57 -14.44
N TYR A 260 -12.94 -5.40 -13.97
CA TYR A 260 -13.29 -6.50 -13.08
C TYR A 260 -13.86 -6.01 -11.75
N LEU A 261 -13.29 -4.97 -11.17
CA LEU A 261 -13.78 -4.40 -9.92
C LEU A 261 -15.14 -3.72 -10.08
N PHE A 262 -15.37 -3.05 -11.22
CA PHE A 262 -16.67 -2.52 -11.60
C PHE A 262 -17.74 -3.62 -11.75
N ASN A 263 -17.44 -4.66 -12.53
CA ASN A 263 -18.38 -5.76 -12.72
C ASN A 263 -18.64 -6.53 -11.42
N TYR A 264 -17.63 -6.68 -10.57
CA TYR A 264 -17.76 -7.25 -9.23
C TYR A 264 -18.76 -6.44 -8.39
N HIS A 265 -18.57 -5.12 -8.32
CA HIS A 265 -19.49 -4.21 -7.63
C HIS A 265 -20.93 -4.39 -8.10
N GLU A 266 -21.15 -4.46 -9.41
CA GLU A 266 -22.49 -4.61 -9.99
C GLU A 266 -23.17 -5.93 -9.63
N GLN A 267 -22.41 -6.98 -9.36
CA GLN A 267 -22.95 -8.29 -8.97
C GLN A 267 -23.21 -8.44 -7.47
N LEU A 268 -22.75 -7.51 -6.64
CA LEU A 268 -22.97 -7.59 -5.20
C LEU A 268 -24.45 -7.33 -4.86
N GLU A 269 -25.08 -8.32 -4.23
CA GLU A 269 -26.47 -8.25 -3.75
C GLU A 269 -26.55 -7.64 -2.34
N ILE A 270 -25.96 -6.45 -2.17
CA ILE A 270 -25.95 -5.67 -0.93
C ILE A 270 -26.30 -4.21 -1.20
N GLU A 271 -26.78 -3.49 -0.19
CA GLU A 271 -27.08 -2.06 -0.32
C GLU A 271 -25.81 -1.29 -0.68
N LYS A 272 -25.81 -0.66 -1.86
CA LYS A 272 -24.64 0.02 -2.43
C LYS A 272 -25.07 1.22 -3.28
N ASP A 273 -24.28 2.28 -3.24
CA ASP A 273 -24.40 3.42 -4.16
C ASP A 273 -23.43 3.21 -5.35
N THR A 274 -23.98 2.80 -6.50
CA THR A 274 -23.21 2.60 -7.74
C THR A 274 -22.66 3.93 -8.29
N ALA A 275 -23.39 5.04 -8.17
CA ALA A 275 -22.93 6.33 -8.69
C ALA A 275 -21.70 6.84 -7.90
N LEU A 276 -21.75 6.71 -6.57
CA LEU A 276 -20.60 7.00 -5.71
C LEU A 276 -19.40 6.11 -6.06
N PHE A 277 -19.62 4.81 -6.24
CA PHE A 277 -18.53 3.88 -6.55
C PHE A 277 -17.87 4.16 -7.91
N ILE A 278 -18.66 4.52 -8.93
CA ILE A 278 -18.13 4.92 -10.24
C ILE A 278 -17.17 6.11 -10.10
N ASP A 279 -17.54 7.13 -9.31
CA ASP A 279 -16.69 8.30 -9.08
C ASP A 279 -15.42 7.94 -8.29
N ILE A 280 -15.53 7.09 -7.28
CA ILE A 280 -14.38 6.56 -6.54
C ILE A 280 -13.40 5.82 -7.48
N LEU A 281 -13.92 4.90 -8.29
CA LEU A 281 -13.12 4.10 -9.21
C LEU A 281 -12.50 4.97 -10.32
N LYS A 282 -13.24 5.98 -10.80
CA LYS A 282 -12.75 6.95 -11.79
C LYS A 282 -11.61 7.78 -11.23
N PHE A 283 -11.71 8.23 -9.98
CA PHE A 283 -10.63 8.96 -9.33
C PHE A 283 -9.36 8.11 -9.22
N ASP A 284 -9.50 6.90 -8.67
CA ASP A 284 -8.40 5.93 -8.53
C ASP A 284 -7.75 5.59 -9.87
N TYR A 285 -8.52 5.58 -10.96
CA TYR A 285 -8.01 5.40 -12.32
C TYR A 285 -7.26 6.63 -12.83
N LEU A 286 -7.81 7.84 -12.68
CA LEU A 286 -7.27 9.08 -13.24
C LEU A 286 -5.99 9.55 -12.52
N ILE A 287 -5.89 9.37 -11.20
CA ILE A 287 -4.69 9.76 -10.44
C ILE A 287 -3.42 9.01 -10.90
N GLN A 288 -3.59 7.89 -11.61
CA GLN A 288 -2.53 7.06 -12.19
C GLN A 288 -2.06 7.54 -13.58
N LYS A 289 -2.54 8.70 -14.08
CA LYS A 289 -2.22 9.25 -15.41
C LYS A 289 -2.50 8.26 -16.56
N PRO A 290 -3.74 7.75 -16.69
CA PRO A 290 -4.08 6.81 -17.76
C PRO A 290 -4.06 7.50 -19.13
N GLN A 291 -3.74 6.76 -20.18
CA GLN A 291 -3.73 7.30 -21.54
C GLN A 291 -5.13 7.61 -22.10
N ALA A 292 -6.15 6.91 -21.62
CA ALA A 292 -7.53 7.07 -22.08
C ALA A 292 -8.52 6.65 -21.00
N LEU A 293 -9.67 7.32 -20.96
CA LEU A 293 -10.78 6.96 -20.07
C LEU A 293 -11.34 5.58 -20.45
N LEU A 294 -11.84 4.83 -19.46
CA LEU A 294 -12.55 3.57 -19.68
C LEU A 294 -13.95 3.82 -20.23
N GLU A 295 -14.46 2.85 -21.00
CA GLU A 295 -15.74 2.97 -21.71
C GLU A 295 -16.96 3.13 -20.80
N PHE A 296 -16.86 2.63 -19.56
CA PHE A 296 -17.93 2.67 -18.56
C PHE A 296 -17.88 3.91 -17.67
N PHE A 297 -16.93 4.83 -17.90
CA PHE A 297 -16.94 6.14 -17.26
C PHE A 297 -17.61 7.15 -18.20
N ASP A 298 -18.53 7.93 -17.65
CA ASP A 298 -19.19 9.00 -18.39
C ASP A 298 -18.17 10.07 -18.79
N ARG A 299 -18.15 10.40 -20.09
CA ARG A 299 -17.35 11.52 -20.61
C ARG A 299 -18.18 12.79 -20.56
N ARG A 300 -17.81 13.72 -19.67
CA ARG A 300 -18.36 15.08 -19.67
C ARG A 300 -17.43 16.02 -20.44
N ASP A 301 -17.43 15.88 -21.76
CA ASP A 301 -16.49 16.58 -22.66
C ASP A 301 -17.15 17.67 -23.51
N SER A 302 -18.04 18.47 -22.91
CA SER A 302 -18.70 19.56 -23.64
C SER A 302 -17.69 20.66 -24.02
N GLU A 303 -17.93 21.33 -25.14
CA GLU A 303 -17.08 22.46 -25.58
C GLU A 303 -17.07 23.58 -24.53
N ASP A 304 -18.19 23.80 -23.84
CA ASP A 304 -18.29 24.74 -22.72
C ASP A 304 -17.35 24.35 -21.57
N TYR A 305 -17.28 23.07 -21.21
CA TYR A 305 -16.40 22.59 -20.14
C TYR A 305 -14.92 22.79 -20.50
N LYS A 306 -14.54 22.49 -21.74
CA LYS A 306 -13.18 22.75 -22.25
C LYS A 306 -12.82 24.23 -22.16
N ASN A 307 -13.74 25.10 -22.55
CA ASN A 307 -13.55 26.55 -22.46
C ASN A 307 -13.36 27.02 -21.02
N MET A 308 -14.12 26.47 -20.06
CA MET A 308 -13.97 26.76 -18.64
C MET A 308 -12.60 26.33 -18.10
N CYS A 309 -12.13 25.13 -18.45
CA CYS A 309 -10.79 24.65 -18.09
C CYS A 309 -9.70 25.58 -18.65
N HIS A 310 -9.84 25.99 -19.92
CA HIS A 310 -8.90 26.92 -20.55
C HIS A 310 -8.92 28.31 -19.91
N GLN A 311 -10.07 28.81 -19.46
CA GLN A 311 -10.17 30.07 -18.73
C GLN A 311 -9.52 29.96 -17.35
N PHE A 312 -9.75 28.86 -16.63
CA PHE A 312 -9.10 28.60 -15.35
C PHE A 312 -7.57 28.66 -15.46
N LEU A 313 -7.00 28.05 -16.49
CA LEU A 313 -5.54 28.05 -16.73
C LEU A 313 -4.98 29.39 -17.23
N LYS A 314 -5.83 30.36 -17.59
CA LYS A 314 -5.40 31.72 -17.98
C LYS A 314 -5.44 32.70 -16.81
N ASP A 315 -6.13 32.36 -15.72
CA ASP A 315 -6.27 33.20 -14.54
C ASP A 315 -5.00 33.11 -13.66
N PRO A 316 -4.21 34.20 -13.54
CA PRO A 316 -2.98 34.20 -12.76
C PRO A 316 -3.20 33.89 -11.27
N GLU A 317 -4.31 34.30 -10.69
CA GLU A 317 -4.61 34.03 -9.27
C GLU A 317 -4.90 32.55 -9.05
N LYS A 318 -5.64 31.92 -9.98
CA LYS A 318 -5.87 30.46 -9.95
C LYS A 318 -4.59 29.67 -10.15
N LEU A 319 -3.71 30.10 -11.06
CA LEU A 319 -2.41 29.44 -11.23
C LEU A 319 -1.57 29.53 -9.96
N LYS A 320 -1.48 30.70 -9.34
CA LYS A 320 -0.76 30.89 -8.08
C LYS A 320 -1.32 30.05 -6.94
N GLU A 321 -2.64 29.92 -6.85
CA GLU A 321 -3.31 29.14 -5.81
C GLU A 321 -3.15 27.63 -6.01
N PHE A 322 -3.40 27.11 -7.21
CA PHE A 322 -3.54 25.67 -7.46
C PHE A 322 -2.35 25.03 -8.18
N LEU A 323 -1.61 25.80 -8.97
CA LEU A 323 -0.60 25.34 -9.94
C LEU A 323 0.66 26.25 -9.94
N PRO A 324 1.26 26.57 -8.77
CA PRO A 324 2.31 27.60 -8.67
C PRO A 324 3.56 27.27 -9.48
N ALA A 325 3.86 25.98 -9.71
CA ALA A 325 4.97 25.54 -10.55
C ALA A 325 4.83 25.91 -12.04
N TYR A 326 3.64 26.36 -12.46
CA TYR A 326 3.31 26.68 -13.85
C TYR A 326 3.09 28.18 -14.08
N GLU A 327 3.34 29.03 -13.08
CA GLU A 327 3.23 30.49 -13.22
C GLU A 327 4.07 31.00 -14.41
N GLY A 328 3.49 31.92 -15.18
CA GLY A 328 4.11 32.50 -16.37
C GLY A 328 4.10 31.61 -17.63
N LEU A 329 3.64 30.36 -17.55
CA LEU A 329 3.48 29.50 -18.73
C LEU A 329 2.16 29.78 -19.47
N PRO A 330 2.14 29.72 -20.82
CA PRO A 330 0.88 29.80 -21.56
C PRO A 330 -0.04 28.61 -21.24
N ALA A 331 -1.35 28.86 -21.09
CA ALA A 331 -2.35 27.82 -20.81
C ALA A 331 -2.28 26.59 -21.75
N LYS A 332 -1.94 26.79 -23.04
CA LYS A 332 -1.74 25.70 -24.02
C LYS A 332 -0.59 24.74 -23.68
N LYS A 333 0.41 25.19 -22.92
CA LYS A 333 1.48 24.32 -22.43
C LYS A 333 1.10 23.61 -21.14
N ILE A 334 0.25 24.23 -20.32
CA ILE A 334 -0.20 23.67 -19.03
C ILE A 334 -1.24 22.57 -19.26
N ILE A 335 -2.18 22.75 -20.20
CA ILE A 335 -3.27 21.78 -20.46
C ILE A 335 -2.79 20.37 -20.82
N ASN A 336 -1.56 20.21 -21.33
CA ASN A 336 -0.99 18.89 -21.64
C ASN A 336 -0.37 18.19 -20.41
N LYS A 337 -0.29 18.88 -19.28
CA LYS A 337 0.32 18.41 -18.03
C LYS A 337 -0.69 18.16 -16.92
N VAL A 338 -1.90 18.67 -17.09
CA VAL A 338 -2.98 18.59 -16.12
C VAL A 338 -4.22 17.97 -16.73
N HIS A 339 -5.11 17.45 -15.90
CA HIS A 339 -6.42 16.93 -16.31
C HIS A 339 -7.50 17.47 -15.39
N PHE A 340 -8.58 17.99 -15.97
CA PHE A 340 -9.79 18.37 -15.24
C PHE A 340 -10.84 17.30 -15.47
N GLU A 341 -11.47 16.85 -14.40
CA GLU A 341 -12.55 15.88 -14.46
C GLU A 341 -13.67 16.26 -13.49
N PRO A 342 -14.94 16.27 -13.92
CA PRO A 342 -16.07 16.48 -13.05
C PRO A 342 -16.52 15.19 -12.35
N PHE A 343 -16.95 15.32 -11.10
CA PHE A 343 -17.48 14.26 -10.24
C PHE A 343 -18.82 14.70 -9.63
N GLU A 344 -19.73 13.76 -9.39
CA GLU A 344 -20.98 13.99 -8.65
C GLU A 344 -20.78 13.91 -7.15
N TYR A 345 -19.74 13.22 -6.72
CA TYR A 345 -19.37 13.04 -5.33
C TYR A 345 -17.97 13.60 -5.06
N ASN A 346 -17.81 14.20 -3.88
CA ASN A 346 -16.50 14.48 -3.35
C ASN A 346 -15.88 13.17 -2.83
N VAL A 347 -14.90 12.62 -3.54
CA VAL A 347 -14.34 11.29 -3.19
C VAL A 347 -13.52 11.26 -1.90
N ASP A 348 -13.24 12.41 -1.28
CA ASP A 348 -12.56 12.48 0.02
C ASP A 348 -13.58 12.54 1.19
N THR A 349 -14.73 13.21 1.01
CA THR A 349 -15.81 13.26 2.03
C THR A 349 -16.91 12.22 1.83
N LEU A 350 -16.99 11.64 0.63
CA LEU A 350 -18.06 10.77 0.11
C LEU A 350 -19.45 11.44 0.05
N GLU A 351 -19.51 12.76 0.18
CA GLU A 351 -20.76 13.51 0.09
C GLU A 351 -21.11 13.78 -1.38
N LYS A 352 -22.41 13.76 -1.69
CA LYS A 352 -22.92 14.12 -3.01
C LYS A 352 -22.79 15.63 -3.22
N GLU A 353 -21.72 16.03 -3.88
CA GLU A 353 -21.34 17.40 -4.18
C GLU A 353 -20.71 17.41 -5.58
N ASN A 354 -21.33 18.12 -6.52
CA ASN A 354 -20.75 18.29 -7.84
C ASN A 354 -19.43 19.05 -7.70
N THR A 355 -18.32 18.36 -7.95
CA THR A 355 -16.97 18.90 -7.80
C THR A 355 -16.19 18.70 -9.09
N ASP A 356 -15.22 19.60 -9.34
CA ASP A 356 -14.23 19.42 -10.38
C ASP A 356 -12.90 19.05 -9.72
N VAL A 357 -12.22 18.04 -10.22
CA VAL A 357 -10.89 17.65 -9.76
C VAL A 357 -9.86 18.00 -10.82
N LEU A 358 -8.86 18.75 -10.40
CA LEU A 358 -7.66 19.08 -11.17
C LEU A 358 -6.54 18.12 -10.76
N PHE A 359 -6.14 17.24 -11.66
CA PHE A 359 -4.96 16.37 -11.53
C PHE A 359 -3.73 17.06 -12.16
N ASP A 360 -2.62 17.10 -11.43
CA ASP A 360 -1.32 17.59 -11.88
C ASP A 360 -0.36 16.41 -12.01
N TYR A 361 -0.09 16.01 -13.26
CA TYR A 361 0.63 14.78 -13.57
C TYR A 361 2.15 14.92 -13.61
N GLU A 362 2.70 16.12 -13.38
CA GLU A 362 4.15 16.32 -13.22
C GLU A 362 4.54 16.52 -11.76
N SER A 363 3.56 16.68 -10.87
CA SER A 363 3.74 16.75 -9.42
C SER A 363 3.32 15.44 -8.78
N VAL A 364 4.26 14.75 -8.14
CA VAL A 364 3.98 13.51 -7.42
C VAL A 364 3.72 13.82 -5.95
N LYS A 365 2.61 13.31 -5.43
CA LYS A 365 2.22 13.39 -4.02
C LYS A 365 2.17 11.99 -3.42
N GLY A 366 2.60 11.86 -2.17
CA GLY A 366 2.47 10.60 -1.43
C GLY A 366 3.66 9.66 -1.61
N LEU A 367 3.61 8.53 -0.88
CA LEU A 367 4.65 7.50 -0.90
C LEU A 367 4.45 6.56 -2.11
N MET A 368 3.21 6.33 -2.55
CA MET A 368 2.89 5.38 -3.63
C MET A 368 3.00 5.95 -5.05
N GLY A 369 3.57 7.15 -5.22
CA GLY A 369 3.79 7.74 -6.55
C GLY A 369 2.55 8.30 -7.23
N GLU A 370 1.53 8.66 -6.45
CA GLU A 370 0.28 9.22 -6.96
C GLU A 370 0.48 10.64 -7.49
N SER A 371 -0.29 11.02 -8.51
CA SER A 371 -0.28 12.40 -9.00
C SER A 371 -0.90 13.35 -7.97
N ALA A 372 -0.42 14.59 -7.90
CA ALA A 372 -1.07 15.60 -7.10
C ALA A 372 -2.47 15.92 -7.67
N TYR A 373 -3.43 16.20 -6.80
CA TYR A 373 -4.77 16.63 -7.21
C TYR A 373 -5.31 17.75 -6.31
N ARG A 374 -6.28 18.51 -6.82
CA ARG A 374 -7.01 19.56 -6.09
C ARG A 374 -8.47 19.58 -6.50
N PHE A 375 -9.38 19.76 -5.54
CA PHE A 375 -10.75 20.13 -5.83
C PHE A 375 -10.80 21.61 -6.22
N VAL A 376 -11.45 21.90 -7.34
CA VAL A 376 -11.62 23.26 -7.88
C VAL A 376 -13.10 23.50 -8.17
N SER A 377 -13.48 24.77 -8.35
CA SER A 377 -14.81 25.14 -8.84
C SER A 377 -14.66 25.83 -10.18
N LEU A 378 -15.08 25.16 -11.25
CA LEU A 378 -15.09 25.76 -12.58
C LEU A 378 -16.38 26.56 -12.82
N THR A 379 -17.49 26.15 -12.20
CA THR A 379 -18.83 26.75 -12.41
C THR A 379 -19.18 27.91 -11.46
N GLY A 380 -18.27 28.32 -10.57
CA GLY A 380 -18.49 29.44 -9.64
C GLY A 380 -19.53 29.19 -8.54
N LYS A 381 -20.10 27.98 -8.43
CA LYS A 381 -21.13 27.62 -7.44
C LYS A 381 -20.65 26.75 -6.27
N GLY A 382 -19.34 26.47 -6.15
CA GLY A 382 -18.79 25.68 -5.06
C GLY A 382 -17.66 26.41 -4.32
N LYS A 383 -17.67 26.39 -2.98
CA LYS A 383 -16.50 26.80 -2.19
C LYS A 383 -15.44 25.74 -2.37
N GLY A 384 -14.40 26.01 -3.16
CA GLY A 384 -13.21 25.15 -3.22
C GLY A 384 -12.64 24.99 -1.81
N LYS A 385 -12.84 23.82 -1.20
CA LYS A 385 -12.16 23.48 0.06
C LYS A 385 -10.86 22.77 -0.31
N THR A 386 -9.75 23.40 0.02
CA THR A 386 -8.46 22.74 0.09
C THR A 386 -8.42 21.95 1.38
N ASN A 387 -8.49 20.61 1.31
CA ASN A 387 -7.94 19.75 2.34
C ASN A 387 -7.69 18.37 1.75
N GLY A 388 -6.42 17.97 1.76
CA GLY A 388 -6.00 16.63 1.38
C GLY A 388 -4.69 16.31 2.08
N ASN A 389 -4.66 16.43 3.41
CA ASN A 389 -3.79 15.55 4.17
C ASN A 389 -4.61 14.29 4.37
N ILE A 390 -4.26 13.24 3.61
CA ILE A 390 -4.67 11.88 3.91
C ILE A 390 -4.14 11.62 5.33
N LYS A 391 -5.06 11.46 6.29
CA LYS A 391 -4.76 10.95 7.62
C LYS A 391 -4.86 9.43 7.56
#